data_AF-A0A5C7WH52-F1
#
_entry.id   AF-A0A5C7WH52-F1
#
_cell.length_a   1.000
_cell.length_b   1.000
_cell.length_c   1.000
_cell.angle_alpha   90.00
_cell.angle_beta   90.00
_cell.angle_gamma   90.00
#
_symmetry.space_group_name_H-M   'P 1'
#
loop_
_entity.id
_entity.type
_entity.pdbx_description
1 polymer ?
#
loop_
_entity_poly.entity_id
_entity_poly.type
_entity_poly.pdbx_seq_one_letter_code
_entity_poly.pdbx_strand_id
1 'polypeptide(L)' 'ENKIAQMYSAIQTGQSMGMQTLDQNLQDLVKRNVISAAEARTKAANRDAIIG' A
#
# COMPACT_ATOMS: atom_id res chain seq x y z
N GLU A 1 9.78 19.41 19.50
CA GLU A 1 9.79 19.07 18.07
C GLU A 1 9.61 17.57 17.88
N ASN A 2 8.37 17.09 17.69
CA ASN A 2 7.73 16.88 16.39
C ASN A 2 8.51 16.01 15.38
N LYS A 3 9.25 15.01 15.87
CA LYS A 3 9.93 14.01 15.02
C LYS A 3 9.03 12.90 14.43
N ILE A 4 7.72 12.96 14.63
CA ILE A 4 6.80 11.97 14.05
C ILE A 4 6.52 12.25 12.56
N ALA A 5 6.54 13.53 12.15
CA ALA A 5 6.31 13.92 10.76
C ALA A 5 7.42 13.47 9.80
N GLN A 6 8.67 13.40 10.27
CA GLN A 6 9.81 12.98 9.43
C GLN A 6 9.80 11.49 9.08
N MET A 7 9.13 10.65 9.86
CA MET A 7 9.06 9.22 9.57
C MET A 7 8.19 8.93 8.32
N TYR A 8 7.13 9.72 8.10
CA TYR A 8 6.32 9.64 6.89
C TYR A 8 7.11 10.06 5.64
N SER A 9 8.05 11.00 5.75
CA SER A 9 8.86 11.49 4.63
C SER A 9 9.91 10.47 4.16
N ALA A 10 10.50 9.70 5.07
CA ALA A 10 11.49 8.67 4.70
C ALA A 10 10.84 7.44 4.01
N ILE A 11 9.59 7.13 4.34
CA ILE A 11 8.82 6.07 3.68
C ILE A 11 8.35 6.52 2.29
N GLN A 12 8.16 7.83 2.08
CA GLN A 12 7.73 8.37 0.79
C GLN A 12 8.84 8.37 -0.29
N THR A 13 10.11 8.49 0.09
CA THR A 13 11.27 8.39 -0.84
C THR A 13 11.90 7.00 -0.91
N GLY A 14 11.51 6.07 -0.04
CA GLY A 14 12.06 4.72 0.01
C GLY A 14 11.36 3.69 -0.89
N GLN A 15 10.46 4.10 -1.80
CA GLN A 15 9.97 3.19 -2.85
C GLN A 15 11.12 2.58 -3.66
N SER A 16 12.27 3.28 -3.77
CA SER A 16 13.47 2.76 -4.43
C SER A 16 14.23 1.70 -3.62
N MET A 17 13.92 1.51 -2.33
CA MET A 17 14.50 0.47 -1.47
C MET A 17 13.54 -0.71 -1.22
N GLY A 18 12.56 -0.92 -2.10
CA GLY A 18 11.61 -2.03 -1.97
C GLY A 18 10.60 -1.89 -0.84
N MET A 19 10.48 -0.70 -0.23
CA MET A 19 9.42 -0.44 0.74
C MET A 19 8.09 -0.28 0.02
N GLN A 20 7.23 -1.28 0.18
CA GLN A 20 5.91 -1.34 -0.40
C GLN A 20 4.87 -1.24 0.72
N THR A 21 3.88 -0.37 0.54
CA THR A 21 2.74 -0.33 1.47
C THR A 21 1.88 -1.58 1.28
N LEU A 22 1.13 -1.96 2.32
CA LEU A 22 0.18 -3.07 2.22
C LEU A 22 -0.81 -2.86 1.07
N ASP A 23 -1.32 -1.63 0.89
CA ASP A 23 -2.24 -1.29 -0.19
C ASP A 23 -1.59 -1.49 -1.57
N GLN A 24 -0.32 -1.12 -1.73
CA GLN A 24 0.42 -1.29 -2.98
C GLN A 24 0.64 -2.78 -3.31
N ASN A 25 0.92 -3.60 -2.29
CA ASN A 25 1.03 -5.05 -2.44
C ASN A 25 -0.29 -5.69 -2.84
N LEU A 26 -1.37 -5.34 -2.14
CA LEU A 26 -2.71 -5.86 -2.43
C LEU A 26 -3.16 -5.47 -3.83
N GLN A 27 -2.84 -4.26 -4.28
CA GLN A 27 -3.14 -3.83 -5.65
C GLN A 27 -2.37 -4.64 -6.71
N ASP A 28 -1.09 -4.96 -6.47
CA ASP A 28 -0.32 -5.84 -7.37
C ASP A 28 -0.92 -7.24 -7.43
N LEU A 29 -1.30 -7.81 -6.28
CA LEU A 29 -1.93 -9.13 -6.21
C LEU A 29 -3.27 -9.19 -6.95
N VAL A 30 -4.09 -8.13 -6.87
CA VAL A 30 -5.34 -8.01 -7.64
C VAL A 30 -5.05 -7.92 -9.13
N LYS A 31 -4.09 -7.07 -9.55
CA LYS A 31 -3.70 -6.94 -10.97
C LYS A 31 -3.20 -8.25 -11.56
N ARG A 32 -2.50 -9.04 -10.75
CA ARG A 32 -1.99 -10.37 -11.13
C ARG A 32 -3.06 -11.47 -11.03
N ASN A 33 -4.31 -11.12 -10.70
CA ASN A 33 -5.41 -12.05 -10.48
C ASN A 33 -5.10 -13.14 -9.45
N VAL A 34 -4.20 -12.87 -8.49
CA VAL A 34 -3.85 -13.79 -7.40
C VAL A 34 -4.94 -13.77 -6.32
N ILE A 35 -5.56 -12.60 -6.11
CA ILE A 35 -6.68 -12.41 -5.19
C ILE A 35 -7.79 -11.60 -5.84
N SER A 36 -9.01 -11.74 -5.34
CA SER A 36 -10.13 -10.92 -5.80
C SER A 36 -10.05 -9.49 -5.26
N ALA A 37 -10.52 -8.51 -6.05
CA ALA A 37 -10.56 -7.10 -5.62
C ALA A 37 -11.40 -6.91 -4.33
N ALA A 38 -12.46 -7.72 -4.16
CA ALA A 38 -13.27 -7.72 -2.96
C ALA A 38 -12.49 -8.16 -1.72
N GLU A 39 -11.70 -9.24 -1.82
CA GLU A 39 -10.84 -9.70 -0.71
C GLU A 39 -9.74 -8.70 -0.40
N ALA A 40 -9.09 -8.15 -1.43
CA ALA A 40 -8.08 -7.11 -1.26
C ALA A 40 -8.62 -5.88 -0.52
N ARG A 41 -9.83 -5.41 -0.85
CA ARG A 41 -10.51 -4.30 -0.14
C ARG A 41 -10.80 -4.60 1.33
N THR A 42 -11.01 -5.87 1.70
CA THR A 42 -11.25 -6.21 3.12
C THR A 42 -9.98 -6.14 3.97
N LYS A 43 -8.81 -6.33 3.32
CA LYS A 43 -7.49 -6.35 3.96
C LYS A 43 -6.73 -5.03 3.81
N ALA A 44 -7.06 -4.22 2.82
CA ALA A 44 -6.45 -2.92 2.59
C ALA A 44 -6.82 -1.92 3.69
N ALA A 45 -5.85 -1.10 4.07
CA ALA A 45 -6.10 0.02 4.97
C ALA A 45 -6.90 1.10 4.24
N ASN A 46 -6.60 1.32 2.96
CA ASN A 46 -7.33 2.22 2.08
C ASN A 46 -8.12 1.43 1.05
N ARG A 47 -9.38 1.13 1.37
CA ARG A 47 -10.26 0.34 0.49
C ARG A 47 -10.48 0.99 -0.88
N ASP A 48 -10.53 2.32 -0.91
CA ASP A 48 -10.66 3.12 -2.13
C ASP A 48 -9.42 3.09 -3.03
N ALA A 49 -8.25 2.74 -2.47
CA ALA A 49 -7.02 2.60 -3.26
C ALA A 49 -7.00 1.29 -4.07
N ILE A 50 -7.80 0.29 -3.68
CA ILE A 50 -7.94 -0.98 -4.40
C ILE A 50 -8.99 -0.83 -5.50
N ILE A 51 -8.52 -0.33 -6.64
CA ILE A 51 -9.28 -0.27 -7.88
C ILE A 51 -9.27 -1.67 -8.51
N GLY A 52 -10.47 -2.19 -8.76
CA GLY A 52 -10.73 -3.46 -9.43
C GLY A 52 -11.91 -3.26 -10.36
#